data_AF-A0A2J6HQA8-F1
#
_entry.id   AF-A0A2J6HQA8-F1
#
_cell.length_a   1.000
_cell.length_b   1.000
_cell.length_c   1.000
_cell.angle_alpha   90.00
_cell.angle_beta   90.00
_cell.angle_gamma   90.00
#
_symmetry.space_group_name_H-M   'P 1'
#
loop_
_entity.id
_entity.type
_entity.pdbx_description
1 polymer ?
#
loop_
_entity_poly.entity_id
_entity_poly.type
_entity_poly.pdbx_seq_one_letter_code
_entity_poly.pdbx_strand_id
1 'polypeptide(L)' 'KESDILFYLNAMNRGAVFTQNEIELFLKQMKIDLKDHYFLPCNNRIIIRRLISEMIKSYKEENKFEKAGILEQLLTAFD' A
#
# COMPACT_ATOMS: atom_id res chain seq x y z
N LYS A 1 -8.53 20.10 -14.27
CA LYS A 1 -9.49 19.54 -13.28
C LYS A 1 -8.78 19.60 -11.94
N GLU A 2 -9.28 20.42 -11.01
CA GLU A 2 -8.85 20.30 -9.61
C GLU A 2 -9.09 18.86 -9.17
N SER A 3 -8.12 18.29 -8.47
CA SER A 3 -8.22 16.95 -7.89
C SER A 3 -9.34 16.98 -6.85
N ASP A 4 -10.33 16.09 -6.94
CA ASP A 4 -11.39 15.92 -5.93
C ASP A 4 -10.85 15.41 -4.57
N ILE A 5 -9.54 15.29 -4.40
CA ILE A 5 -8.87 14.78 -3.20
C ILE A 5 -8.68 15.92 -2.20
N LEU A 6 -9.42 15.85 -1.08
CA LEU A 6 -9.37 16.84 0.00
C LEU A 6 -8.16 16.66 0.92
N PHE A 7 -7.78 15.41 1.19
CA PHE A 7 -6.65 15.08 2.05
C PHE A 7 -6.18 13.64 1.82
N TYR A 8 -5.00 13.33 2.36
CA TYR A 8 -4.39 12.01 2.36
C TYR A 8 -4.27 11.49 3.79
N LEU A 9 -4.18 10.17 3.95
CA LEU A 9 -3.99 9.54 5.26
C LEU A 9 -2.67 8.80 5.31
N ASN A 10 -1.90 9.07 6.37
CA ASN A 10 -0.73 8.27 6.73
C ASN A 10 -1.16 7.18 7.72
N ALA A 11 -1.42 5.97 7.19
CA ALA A 11 -1.84 4.83 7.99
C ALA A 11 -0.78 4.38 9.02
N MET A 12 0.51 4.60 8.74
CA MET A 12 1.60 4.21 9.65
C MET A 12 1.70 5.16 10.85
N ASN A 13 1.35 6.43 10.65
CA ASN A 13 1.44 7.46 11.67
C ASN A 13 0.07 7.70 12.33
N ARG A 14 -0.57 6.62 12.80
CA ARG A 14 -1.86 6.67 13.51
C ARG A 14 -2.98 7.40 12.74
N GLY A 15 -2.94 7.36 11.40
CA GLY A 15 -3.95 8.00 10.55
C GLY A 15 -3.81 9.52 10.47
N ALA A 16 -2.60 10.07 10.64
CA ALA A 16 -2.37 11.49 10.45
C ALA A 16 -2.84 11.96 9.06
N VAL A 17 -3.49 13.12 9.04
CA VAL A 17 -4.01 13.74 7.82
C VAL A 17 -2.90 14.56 7.18
N PHE A 18 -2.66 14.33 5.88
CA PHE A 18 -1.64 14.99 5.08
C PHE A 18 -2.30 15.77 3.95
N THR A 19 -1.69 16.89 3.59
CA THR A 19 -1.91 17.62 2.34
C THR A 19 -0.96 17.11 1.26
N GLN A 20 -1.25 17.44 -0.01
CA GLN A 20 -0.35 17.10 -1.13
C GLN A 20 1.07 17.68 -0.92
N ASN A 21 1.18 18.92 -0.45
CA ASN A 21 2.46 19.60 -0.21
C ASN A 21 3.31 18.89 0.85
N GLU A 22 2.68 18.33 1.89
CA GLU A 22 3.38 17.58 2.93
C GLU A 22 3.94 16.25 2.40
N ILE A 23 3.20 15.57 1.52
CA ILE A 23 3.69 14.37 0.82
C ILE A 23 4.85 14.74 -0.10
N GLU A 24 4.76 15.82 -0.86
CA GLU A 24 5.86 16.28 -1.73
C GLU A 24 7.13 16.60 -0.93
N LEU A 25 6.99 17.31 0.19
CA LEU A 25 8.10 17.62 1.07
C LEU A 25 8.76 16.35 1.61
N PHE A 26 7.95 15.37 2.03
CA PHE A 26 8.42 14.09 2.53
C PHE A 26 9.21 13.30 1.46
N LEU A 27 8.68 13.21 0.23
CA LEU A 27 9.36 12.56 -0.89
C LEU A 27 10.69 13.23 -1.24
N LYS A 28 10.73 14.58 -1.25
CA LYS A 28 11.96 15.35 -1.48
C LYS A 28 13.01 15.10 -0.40
N GLN A 29 12.62 15.05 0.88
CA GLN A 29 13.53 14.73 1.99
C GLN A 29 14.15 13.34 1.84
N MET A 30 13.39 12.38 1.29
CA MET A 30 13.87 11.04 0.97
C MET A 30 14.65 10.94 -0.34
N LYS A 31 14.80 12.04 -1.09
CA LYS A 31 15.41 12.09 -2.44
C LYS A 31 14.70 11.17 -3.44
N ILE A 32 13.38 11.08 -3.34
CA ILE A 32 12.53 10.33 -4.26
C ILE A 32 11.92 11.31 -5.27
N ASP A 33 12.05 11.00 -6.56
CA ASP A 33 11.42 11.79 -7.63
C ASP A 33 9.90 11.79 -7.49
N LEU A 34 9.28 12.96 -7.68
CA LEU A 34 7.83 13.08 -7.65
C LEU A 34 7.20 12.35 -8.84
N LYS A 35 6.21 11.51 -8.54
CA LYS A 35 5.41 10.77 -9.52
C LYS A 35 3.94 10.88 -9.15
N ASP A 36 3.09 11.02 -10.17
CA ASP A 36 1.64 11.18 -9.98
C ASP A 36 1.02 10.04 -9.16
N HIS A 37 1.55 8.82 -9.28
CA HIS A 37 1.04 7.66 -8.56
C HIS A 37 1.19 7.74 -7.03
N TYR A 38 1.99 8.66 -6.48
CA TYR A 38 2.06 8.87 -5.03
C TYR A 38 0.84 9.62 -4.48
N PHE A 39 0.07 10.26 -5.37
CA PHE A 39 -1.09 11.07 -5.04
C PHE A 39 -2.41 10.45 -5.51
N LEU A 40 -2.35 9.24 -6.08
CA LEU A 40 -3.49 8.55 -6.65
C LEU A 40 -3.70 7.20 -5.97
N PRO A 41 -4.95 6.71 -5.87
CA PRO A 41 -5.20 5.37 -5.38
C PRO A 41 -4.53 4.34 -6.30
N CYS A 42 -4.00 3.28 -5.68
CA CYS A 42 -3.51 2.13 -6.41
C CYS A 42 -4.64 1.42 -7.16
N ASN A 43 -4.31 0.74 -8.26
CA ASN A 43 -5.27 -0.13 -8.95
C ASN A 43 -5.77 -1.26 -8.01
N ASN A 44 -7.03 -1.66 -8.15
CA ASN A 44 -7.64 -2.79 -7.45
C ASN A 44 -6.76 -4.06 -7.45
N ARG A 45 -6.14 -4.42 -8.59
CA ARG A 45 -5.24 -5.59 -8.62
C ARG A 45 -4.03 -5.43 -7.70
N ILE A 46 -3.48 -4.22 -7.60
CA ILE A 46 -2.35 -3.92 -6.71
C ILE A 46 -2.78 -4.09 -5.25
N ILE A 47 -3.97 -3.59 -4.87
CA ILE A 47 -4.43 -3.68 -3.48
C ILE A 47 -4.75 -5.11 -3.06
N ILE A 48 -5.37 -5.90 -3.94
CA ILE A 48 -5.67 -7.32 -3.69
C ILE A 48 -4.37 -8.11 -3.54
N ARG A 49 -3.41 -7.92 -4.46
CA ARG A 49 -2.08 -8.54 -4.36
C ARG A 49 -1.41 -8.21 -3.03
N ARG A 50 -1.38 -6.93 -2.66
CA ARG A 50 -0.79 -6.46 -1.41
C ARG A 50 -1.44 -7.15 -0.21
N LEU A 51 -2.78 -7.19 -0.16
CA LEU A 51 -3.51 -7.83 0.92
C LEU A 51 -3.14 -9.31 1.05
N ILE A 52 -3.11 -10.06 -0.06
CA ILE A 52 -2.72 -11.47 -0.06
C ILE A 52 -1.29 -11.64 0.47
N SER A 53 -0.34 -10.81 0.02
CA SER A 53 1.04 -10.85 0.50
C SER A 53 1.18 -10.55 2.00
N GLU A 54 0.46 -9.56 2.53
CA GLU A 54 0.47 -9.25 3.97
C GLU A 54 -0.16 -10.40 4.79
N MET A 55 -1.22 -11.03 4.29
CA MET A 55 -1.82 -12.22 4.93
C MET A 55 -0.87 -13.42 4.95
N ILE A 56 -0.14 -13.68 3.86
CA ILE A 56 0.90 -14.73 3.82
C ILE A 56 1.94 -14.48 4.92
N LYS A 57 2.43 -13.23 5.02
CA LYS A 57 3.41 -12.84 6.04
C LYS A 57 2.87 -13.05 7.45
N SER A 58 1.68 -12.54 7.74
CA SER A 58 1.02 -12.68 9.05
C SER A 58 0.81 -14.15 9.44
N TYR A 59 0.38 -15.01 8.52
CA TYR A 59 0.24 -16.43 8.81
C TYR A 59 1.56 -17.15 9.04
N LYS A 60 2.65 -16.77 8.35
CA LYS A 60 3.98 -17.31 8.64
C LYS A 60 4.47 -16.90 10.02
N GLU A 61 4.27 -15.64 10.42
CA GLU A 61 4.61 -15.13 11.76
C GLU A 61 3.84 -15.87 12.87
N GLU A 62 2.60 -16.29 12.58
CA GLU A 62 1.78 -17.12 13.48
C GLU A 62 2.05 -18.64 13.39
N ASN A 63 3.08 -19.07 12.64
CA ASN A 63 3.39 -20.48 12.36
C ASN A 63 2.25 -21.27 11.67
N LYS A 64 1.32 -20.59 11.01
CA LYS A 64 0.19 -21.17 10.26
C LYS A 64 0.58 -21.42 8.80
N PHE A 65 1.61 -22.26 8.59
CA PHE A 65 2.24 -22.47 7.28
C PHE A 65 1.29 -23.03 6.21
N GLU A 66 0.33 -23.87 6.59
CA GLU A 66 -0.68 -24.42 5.66
C GLU A 66 -1.52 -23.29 5.02
N LYS A 67 -2.00 -22.35 5.84
CA LYS A 67 -2.78 -21.20 5.36
C LYS A 67 -1.95 -20.27 4.49
N ALA A 68 -0.68 -20.04 4.87
CA ALA A 68 0.25 -19.27 4.05
C ALA A 68 0.45 -19.94 2.68
N GLY A 69 0.63 -21.27 2.64
CA GLY A 69 0.79 -22.03 1.40
C GLY A 69 -0.41 -21.93 0.45
N ILE A 70 -1.65 -21.98 0.98
CA ILE A 70 -2.86 -21.77 0.17
C ILE A 70 -2.86 -20.37 -0.47
N LEU A 71 -2.50 -19.34 0.30
CA LEU A 71 -2.45 -17.97 -0.21
C LEU A 71 -1.31 -17.75 -1.20
N GLU A 72 -0.18 -18.44 -1.08
CA GLU A 72 0.91 -18.41 -2.07
C GLU A 72 0.47 -19.01 -3.41
N GLN A 73 -0.30 -20.09 -3.39
CA GLN A 73 -0.92 -20.65 -4.60
C GLN A 73 -1.92 -19.67 -5.21
N LEU A 74 -2.77 -19.05 -4.38
CA LEU A 74 -3.72 -18.03 -4.83
C LEU A 74 -3.00 -16.82 -5.45
N LEU A 75 -1.93 -16.34 -4.83
CA LEU A 75 -1.14 -15.23 -5.33
C LEU A 75 -0.55 -15.54 -6.71
N THR A 76 -0.02 -16.76 -6.87
CA THR A 76 0.54 -17.24 -8.14
C THR A 76 -0.53 -17.36 -9.23
N ALA A 77 -1.74 -17.82 -8.88
CA ALA A 77 -2.86 -17.90 -9.82
C ALA A 77 -3.48 -16.53 -10.14
N PHE A 78 -3.33 -15.56 -9.23
CA PHE A 78 -3.88 -14.22 -9.38
C PHE A 78 -3.04 -13.34 -10.30
N ASP A 79 -1.72 -13.54 -10.39
CA ASP A 79 -0.80 -12.74 -11.20
C ASP A 79 -0.97 -13.00 -12.71
#